data_AF-A0A485P2I9-F1
#
_entry.id   AF-A0A485P2I9-F1
#
_cell.length_a   1.000
_cell.length_b   1.000
_cell.length_c   1.000
_cell.angle_alpha   90.00
_cell.angle_beta   90.00
_cell.angle_gamma   90.00
#
_symmetry.space_group_name_H-M   'P 1'
#
loop_
_entity.id
_entity.type
_entity.pdbx_description
1 polymer ?
#
loop_
_entity_poly.entity_id
_entity_poly.type
_entity_poly.pdbx_seq_one_letter_code
_entity_poly.pdbx_strand_id
1 'polypeptide(L)'
;MLEFFLAVAQKHFNIGNFNSMMAIISGMNLSPVTRLKKTWSKVKMAKFDILEHHMDPSSNFCNYRTALQGATQRPQMANNSREKIVIPVFNLFIKDIYFLHKIHTNHLPNGHVNFKEFREISRQIHEFTTWTQVDCPFEKDKKI
;
A
#
# COMPACT_ATOMS: atom_id res chain seq x y z
N MET A 1 -13.42 10.15 -17.71
CA MET A 1 -12.00 10.09 -17.30
C MET A 1 -11.85 9.80 -15.80
N LEU A 2 -12.45 10.57 -14.87
CA LEU A 2 -12.39 10.24 -13.43
C LEU A 2 -12.93 8.84 -13.11
N GLU A 3 -14.10 8.46 -13.65
CA GLU A 3 -14.66 7.10 -13.53
C GLU A 3 -13.70 5.99 -14.01
N PHE A 4 -12.91 6.27 -15.05
CA PHE A 4 -11.91 5.32 -15.54
C PHE A 4 -10.80 5.14 -14.50
N PHE A 5 -10.25 6.24 -13.96
CA PHE A 5 -9.24 6.18 -12.92
C PHE A 5 -9.75 5.53 -11.63
N LEU A 6 -11.02 5.75 -11.26
CA LEU A 6 -11.67 5.03 -10.15
C LEU A 6 -11.73 3.52 -10.41
N ALA A 7 -12.13 3.10 -11.60
CA ALA A 7 -12.15 1.68 -11.97
C ALA A 7 -10.73 1.07 -11.96
N VAL A 8 -9.73 1.83 -12.39
CA VAL A 8 -8.33 1.41 -12.33
C VAL A 8 -7.84 1.31 -10.88
N ALA A 9 -8.14 2.29 -10.03
CA ALA A 9 -7.78 2.25 -8.60
C ALA A 9 -8.42 1.05 -7.88
N GLN A 10 -9.70 0.76 -8.16
CA GLN A 10 -10.39 -0.42 -7.63
C GLN A 10 -9.70 -1.73 -8.07
N LYS A 11 -9.28 -1.84 -9.34
CA LYS A 11 -8.52 -3.01 -9.81
C LYS A 11 -7.21 -3.17 -9.04
N HIS A 12 -6.48 -2.08 -8.83
CA HIS A 12 -5.24 -2.10 -8.05
C HIS A 12 -5.48 -2.55 -6.60
N PHE A 13 -6.53 -2.05 -5.95
CA PHE A 13 -6.94 -2.53 -4.61
C PHE A 13 -7.23 -4.03 -4.61
N ASN A 14 -8.07 -4.51 -5.52
CA ASN A 14 -8.49 -5.91 -5.58
C ASN A 14 -7.33 -6.88 -5.83
N ILE A 15 -6.34 -6.45 -6.61
CA ILE A 15 -5.15 -7.26 -6.89
C ILE A 15 -4.20 -7.29 -5.69
N GLY A 16 -4.19 -6.24 -4.86
CA GLY A 16 -3.25 -6.06 -3.76
C GLY A 16 -2.12 -5.05 -4.06
N ASN A 17 -2.28 -4.23 -5.11
CA ASN A 17 -1.37 -3.14 -5.43
C ASN A 17 -1.82 -1.82 -4.79
N PHE A 18 -1.57 -1.70 -3.49
CA PHE A 18 -1.96 -0.53 -2.70
C PHE A 18 -1.16 0.71 -3.07
N ASN A 19 0.10 0.57 -3.49
CA ASN A 19 0.93 1.71 -3.89
C ASN A 19 0.32 2.52 -5.04
N SER A 20 -0.14 1.82 -6.08
CA SER A 20 -0.71 2.49 -7.27
C SER A 20 -2.12 2.99 -7.00
N MET A 21 -2.92 2.25 -6.21
CA MET A 21 -4.21 2.74 -5.73
C MET A 21 -4.05 4.05 -4.94
N MET A 22 -3.11 4.09 -3.98
CA MET A 22 -2.79 5.29 -3.19
C MET A 22 -2.43 6.47 -4.12
N ALA A 23 -1.57 6.22 -5.11
CA ALA A 23 -1.14 7.26 -6.05
C ALA A 23 -2.32 7.85 -6.85
N ILE A 24 -3.24 7.00 -7.33
CA ILE A 24 -4.41 7.45 -8.10
C ILE A 24 -5.35 8.26 -7.22
N ILE A 25 -5.74 7.73 -6.04
CA ILE A 25 -6.66 8.42 -5.13
C ILE A 25 -6.06 9.73 -4.63
N SER A 26 -4.77 9.74 -4.24
CA SER A 26 -4.07 10.96 -3.84
C SER A 26 -4.03 11.99 -4.97
N GLY A 27 -3.79 11.55 -6.21
CA GLY A 27 -3.82 12.42 -7.38
C GLY A 27 -5.20 13.04 -7.64
N MET A 28 -6.27 12.26 -7.44
CA MET A 28 -7.65 12.75 -7.54
C MET A 28 -7.99 13.77 -6.43
N ASN A 29 -7.33 13.67 -5.28
CA ASN A 29 -7.47 14.59 -4.16
C ASN A 29 -6.63 15.88 -4.25
N LEU A 30 -5.83 16.05 -5.30
CA LEU A 30 -5.09 17.30 -5.52
C LEU A 30 -6.06 18.45 -5.86
N SER A 31 -5.76 19.65 -5.34
CA SER A 31 -6.54 20.88 -5.57
C SER A 31 -6.94 21.12 -7.04
N PRO A 32 -6.05 20.89 -8.04
CA PRO A 32 -6.43 21.05 -9.44
C PRO A 32 -7.52 20.12 -9.95
N VAL A 33 -7.68 18.96 -9.33
CA VAL A 33 -8.70 17.96 -9.69
C VAL A 33 -9.97 18.18 -8.86
N THR A 34 -9.85 18.35 -7.54
CA THR A 34 -11.01 18.49 -6.62
C THR A 34 -11.84 19.77 -6.86
N ARG A 35 -11.23 20.81 -7.44
CA ARG A 35 -11.95 22.05 -7.82
C ARG A 35 -12.89 21.90 -9.01
N LEU A 36 -12.79 20.83 -9.80
CA LEU A 36 -13.55 20.63 -11.05
C LEU A 36 -15.01 20.21 -10.78
N LYS A 37 -15.81 21.09 -10.17
CA LYS A 37 -17.16 20.77 -9.67
C LYS A 37 -18.09 20.18 -10.74
N LYS A 38 -18.07 20.70 -11.97
CA LYS A 38 -18.87 20.18 -13.10
C LYS A 38 -18.49 18.76 -13.52
N THR A 39 -17.24 18.37 -13.31
CA THR A 39 -16.77 17.01 -13.62
C THR A 39 -17.17 16.06 -12.49
N TRP A 40 -16.95 16.47 -11.23
CA TRP A 40 -17.31 15.68 -10.05
C TRP A 40 -18.82 15.44 -9.91
N SER A 41 -19.67 16.36 -10.38
CA SER A 41 -21.12 16.16 -10.39
C SER A 41 -21.58 15.00 -11.29
N LYS A 42 -20.70 14.44 -12.12
CA LYS A 42 -20.96 13.30 -13.00
C LYS A 42 -20.32 12.00 -12.52
N VAL A 43 -19.64 12.03 -11.36
CA VAL A 43 -18.92 10.89 -10.79
C VAL A 43 -19.77 10.20 -9.72
N LYS A 44 -19.74 8.87 -9.69
CA LYS A 44 -20.35 8.04 -8.66
C LYS A 44 -19.48 8.05 -7.41
N MET A 45 -19.73 9.02 -6.53
CA MET A 45 -18.94 9.27 -5.32
C MET A 45 -18.78 8.04 -4.42
N ALA A 46 -19.80 7.19 -4.28
CA ALA A 46 -19.73 6.03 -3.40
C ALA A 46 -18.50 5.12 -3.61
N LYS A 47 -18.04 4.93 -4.86
CA LYS A 47 -16.82 4.16 -5.13
C LYS A 47 -15.55 4.90 -4.70
N PHE A 48 -15.53 6.20 -4.92
CA PHE A 48 -14.42 7.05 -4.50
C PHE A 48 -14.33 7.08 -2.97
N ASP A 49 -15.44 7.30 -2.28
CA ASP A 49 -15.50 7.39 -0.82
C ASP A 49 -15.01 6.08 -0.15
N ILE A 50 -15.37 4.91 -0.70
CA ILE A 50 -14.88 3.62 -0.22
C ILE A 50 -13.35 3.50 -0.38
N LEU A 51 -12.83 3.83 -1.56
CA LEU A 51 -11.39 3.75 -1.83
C LEU A 51 -10.62 4.78 -1.01
N GLU A 52 -11.18 5.96 -0.80
CA GLU A 52 -10.61 7.01 0.06
C GLU A 52 -10.57 6.56 1.53
N HIS A 53 -11.64 5.94 2.03
CA HIS A 53 -11.70 5.42 3.41
C HIS A 53 -10.60 4.40 3.71
N HIS A 54 -10.24 3.54 2.74
CA HIS A 54 -9.12 2.61 2.90
C HIS A 54 -7.76 3.31 3.04
N MET A 55 -7.63 4.55 2.57
CA MET A 55 -6.38 5.31 2.56
C MET A 55 -6.37 6.45 3.59
N ASP A 56 -7.36 6.48 4.48
CA ASP A 56 -7.46 7.48 5.53
C ASP A 56 -6.19 7.47 6.42
N PRO A 57 -5.52 8.62 6.64
CA PRO A 57 -4.28 8.69 7.41
C PRO A 57 -4.47 8.51 8.93
N SER A 58 -5.71 8.55 9.42
CA SER A 58 -6.05 8.41 10.83
C SER A 58 -5.51 7.10 11.41
N SER A 59 -5.16 7.16 12.70
CA SER A 59 -4.60 6.01 13.43
C SER A 59 -3.44 5.33 12.69
N ASN A 60 -2.58 6.15 12.07
CA ASN A 60 -1.44 5.70 11.26
C ASN A 60 -1.86 4.75 10.12
N PHE A 61 -2.88 5.13 9.33
CA PHE A 61 -3.38 4.37 8.19
C PHE A 61 -3.95 3.00 8.60
N CYS A 62 -4.77 2.93 9.66
CA CYS A 62 -5.27 1.66 10.19
C CYS A 62 -6.05 0.84 9.15
N ASN A 63 -6.94 1.47 8.37
CA ASN A 63 -7.76 0.79 7.37
C ASN A 63 -6.91 0.16 6.26
N TYR A 64 -5.90 0.90 5.78
CA TYR A 64 -4.92 0.39 4.83
C TYR A 64 -4.14 -0.78 5.43
N ARG A 65 -3.70 -0.69 6.68
CA ARG A 65 -2.93 -1.76 7.34
C ARG A 65 -3.75 -3.04 7.50
N THR A 66 -5.02 -2.93 7.85
CA THR A 66 -5.95 -4.08 7.90
C THR A 66 -6.12 -4.70 6.51
N ALA A 67 -6.30 -3.88 5.47
CA ALA A 67 -6.40 -4.37 4.10
C ALA A 67 -5.10 -5.04 3.62
N LEU A 68 -3.95 -4.47 3.97
CA LEU A 68 -2.64 -5.05 3.68
C LEU A 68 -2.47 -6.40 4.38
N GLN A 69 -2.84 -6.52 5.66
CA GLN A 69 -2.78 -7.78 6.39
C GLN A 69 -3.65 -8.88 5.75
N GLY A 70 -4.87 -8.53 5.30
CA GLY A 70 -5.69 -9.47 4.54
C GLY A 70 -5.03 -9.87 3.22
N ALA A 71 -4.38 -8.92 2.55
CA ALA A 71 -3.67 -9.18 1.30
C ALA A 71 -2.40 -10.02 1.47
N THR A 72 -1.69 -9.95 2.59
CA THR A 72 -0.49 -10.77 2.88
C THR A 72 -0.83 -12.20 3.26
N GLN A 73 -2.05 -12.46 3.73
CA GLN A 73 -2.54 -13.81 4.06
C GLN A 73 -3.13 -14.54 2.84
N ARG A 74 -3.73 -13.80 1.89
CA ARG A 74 -4.29 -14.35 0.63
C ARG A 74 -3.40 -15.37 -0.11
N PRO A 75 -2.08 -15.14 -0.29
CA PRO A 75 -1.22 -16.04 -1.07
C PRO A 75 -1.21 -17.49 -0.57
N GLN A 76 -1.48 -17.72 0.72
CA GLN A 76 -1.51 -19.06 1.33
C GLN A 76 -2.69 -19.91 0.83
N MET A 77 -3.77 -19.26 0.39
CA MET A 77 -4.98 -19.91 -0.12
C MET A 77 -5.22 -19.60 -1.60
N ALA A 78 -4.23 -19.03 -2.29
CA ALA A 78 -4.39 -18.53 -3.64
C ALA A 78 -4.51 -19.65 -4.67
N ASN A 79 -5.57 -19.60 -5.48
CA ASN A 79 -5.79 -20.53 -6.59
C ASN A 79 -5.20 -20.03 -7.92
N ASN A 80 -4.74 -18.77 -7.95
CA ASN A 80 -4.10 -18.18 -9.11
C ASN A 80 -2.95 -17.22 -8.72
N SER A 81 -2.08 -16.92 -9.68
CA SER A 81 -0.92 -16.06 -9.44
C SER A 81 -1.28 -14.59 -9.17
N ARG A 82 -2.47 -14.12 -9.56
CA ARG A 82 -2.92 -12.73 -9.30
C ARG A 82 -3.25 -12.49 -7.84
N GLU A 83 -3.78 -13.49 -7.16
CA GLU A 83 -4.08 -13.45 -5.72
C GLU A 83 -2.82 -13.41 -4.84
N LYS A 84 -1.65 -13.71 -5.43
CA LYS A 84 -0.36 -13.67 -4.73
C LYS A 84 0.29 -12.28 -4.70
N ILE A 85 -0.22 -11.32 -5.48
CA ILE A 85 0.37 -9.99 -5.57
C ILE A 85 0.10 -9.21 -4.29
N VAL A 86 1.18 -8.65 -3.73
CA VAL A 86 1.14 -7.67 -2.65
C VAL A 86 2.15 -6.58 -2.97
N ILE A 87 1.68 -5.37 -3.20
CA ILE A 87 2.53 -4.19 -3.39
C ILE A 87 2.10 -3.15 -2.34
N PRO A 88 2.82 -3.06 -1.21
CA PRO A 88 2.49 -2.13 -0.13
C PRO A 88 2.73 -0.68 -0.58
N VAL A 89 2.13 0.28 0.11
CA VAL A 89 2.50 1.69 -0.07
C VAL A 89 3.93 1.89 0.47
N PHE A 90 4.89 2.06 -0.44
CA PHE A 90 6.31 1.97 -0.12
C PHE A 90 6.78 3.06 0.85
N ASN A 91 6.23 4.28 0.73
CA ASN A 91 6.58 5.37 1.64
C ASN A 91 6.18 5.09 3.09
N LEU A 92 5.08 4.37 3.35
CA LEU A 92 4.66 3.98 4.69
C LEU A 92 5.56 2.90 5.25
N PHE A 93 5.97 1.94 4.42
CA PHE A 93 6.95 0.93 4.81
C PHE A 93 8.28 1.57 5.25
N ILE A 94 8.84 2.48 4.44
CA ILE A 94 10.07 3.19 4.81
C ILE A 94 9.89 4.04 6.07
N LYS A 95 8.74 4.71 6.22
CA LYS A 95 8.39 5.46 7.44
C LYS A 95 8.41 4.55 8.67
N ASP A 96 7.87 3.34 8.57
CA ASP A 96 7.84 2.39 9.68
C ASP A 96 9.24 1.88 10.04
N ILE A 97 10.10 1.57 9.05
CA ILE A 97 11.50 1.21 9.28
C ILE A 97 12.27 2.35 9.96
N TYR A 98 12.08 3.58 9.48
CA TYR A 98 12.71 4.76 10.07
C TYR A 98 12.31 4.95 11.54
N PHE A 99 11.01 4.86 11.86
CA PHE A 99 10.57 4.98 13.24
C PHE A 99 11.05 3.82 14.11
N LEU A 100 11.07 2.59 13.58
CA LEU A 100 11.58 1.43 14.29
C LEU A 100 13.06 1.59 14.68
N HIS A 101 13.87 2.15 13.78
CA HIS A 101 15.26 2.51 14.06
C HIS A 101 15.34 3.61 15.12
N LYS A 102 14.53 4.67 14.98
CA LYS A 102 14.59 5.84 15.87
C LYS A 102 14.19 5.55 17.32
N ILE A 103 13.27 4.60 17.56
CA ILE A 103 12.78 4.30 18.92
C ILE A 103 13.72 3.38 19.71
N HIS A 104 14.69 2.75 19.05
CA HIS A 104 15.66 1.87 19.71
C HIS A 104 17.03 2.53 19.78
N THR A 105 17.79 2.18 20.80
CA THR A 105 19.21 2.53 20.88
C THR A 105 20.03 1.40 20.27
N ASN A 106 21.01 1.73 19.42
CA ASN A 106 21.93 0.75 18.82
C ASN A 106 22.70 -0.07 19.87
N HIS A 107 22.89 0.50 21.07
CA HIS A 107 23.54 -0.14 22.19
C HIS A 107 22.62 -0.17 23.41
N LEU A 108 22.71 -1.25 24.16
CA LEU A 108 22.14 -1.40 25.49
C LEU A 108 22.94 -0.58 26.51
N PRO A 109 22.41 -0.32 27.72
CA PRO A 109 23.13 0.44 28.76
C PRO A 109 24.48 -0.17 29.17
N ASN A 110 24.69 -1.47 28.92
CA ASN A 110 25.94 -2.18 29.16
C ASN A 110 26.95 -2.08 27.99
N GLY A 111 26.66 -1.29 26.95
CA GLY A 111 27.50 -1.10 25.77
C GLY A 111 27.37 -2.18 24.69
N HIS A 112 26.65 -3.29 24.94
CA HIS A 112 26.43 -4.33 23.94
C HIS A 112 25.47 -3.87 22.84
N VAL A 113 25.63 -4.42 21.63
CA VAL A 113 24.72 -4.16 20.51
C VAL A 113 23.31 -4.64 20.84
N ASN A 114 22.32 -3.80 20.54
CA ASN A 114 20.91 -4.11 20.74
C ASN A 114 20.34 -4.92 19.56
N PHE A 115 20.54 -6.25 19.58
CA PHE A 115 20.05 -7.14 18.53
C PHE A 115 18.53 -7.17 18.36
N LYS A 116 17.75 -6.69 19.36
CA LYS A 116 16.29 -6.66 19.27
C LYS A 116 15.82 -5.76 18.13
N GLU A 117 16.42 -4.57 18.00
CA GLU A 117 16.12 -3.62 16.93
C GLU A 117 16.40 -4.24 15.55
N PHE A 118 17.63 -4.74 15.36
CA PHE A 118 18.03 -5.38 14.11
C PHE A 118 17.14 -6.55 13.73
N ARG A 119 16.70 -7.34 14.71
CA ARG A 119 15.78 -8.46 14.47
C ARG A 119 14.41 -7.97 13.98
N GLU A 120 13.85 -6.93 14.56
CA GLU A 120 12.56 -6.38 14.12
C GLU A 120 12.65 -5.74 12.74
N ILE A 121 13.72 -4.98 12.46
CA ILE A 121 13.97 -4.41 11.12
C ILE A 121 14.13 -5.55 10.10
N SER A 122 14.95 -6.55 10.43
CA SER A 122 15.15 -7.73 9.58
C SER A 122 13.84 -8.47 9.31
N ARG A 123 12.95 -8.59 10.29
CA ARG A 123 11.64 -9.22 10.12
C ARG A 123 10.80 -8.50 9.08
N GLN A 124 10.72 -7.17 9.16
CA GLN A 124 9.95 -6.36 8.20
C GLN A 124 10.55 -6.39 6.78
N ILE A 125 11.88 -6.32 6.66
CA ILE A 125 12.57 -6.43 5.37
C ILE A 125 12.37 -7.81 4.76
N HIS A 126 12.45 -8.87 5.59
CA HIS A 126 12.22 -10.23 5.12
C HIS A 126 10.81 -10.38 4.55
N GLU A 127 9.79 -9.92 5.26
CA GLU A 127 8.40 -9.94 4.79
C GLU A 127 8.24 -9.20 3.45
N PHE A 128 8.80 -7.99 3.33
CA PHE A 128 8.81 -7.24 2.08
C PHE A 128 9.51 -8.02 0.94
N THR A 129 10.63 -8.66 1.24
CA THR A 129 11.38 -9.46 0.26
C THR A 129 10.57 -10.66 -0.23
N THR A 130 9.73 -11.27 0.60
CA THR A 130 8.85 -12.36 0.13
C THR A 130 7.89 -11.88 -0.97
N TRP A 131 7.39 -10.65 -0.87
CA TRP A 131 6.45 -10.09 -1.86
C TRP A 131 7.13 -9.77 -3.19
N THR A 132 8.44 -9.50 -3.19
CA THR A 132 9.19 -9.21 -4.43
C THR A 132 9.52 -10.47 -5.24
N GLN A 133 9.42 -11.66 -4.64
CA GLN A 133 9.66 -12.94 -5.32
C GLN A 133 8.45 -13.43 -6.14
N VAL A 134 7.34 -12.70 -6.13
CA VAL A 134 6.14 -13.07 -6.88
C VAL A 134 6.25 -12.56 -8.33
N ASP A 135 6.20 -13.49 -9.29
CA ASP A 135 6.15 -13.14 -10.71
C ASP A 135 4.89 -12.36 -11.06
N CYS A 136 5.05 -11.30 -11.87
CA CYS A 136 3.92 -10.53 -12.36
C CYS A 136 3.09 -11.39 -13.34
N PRO A 137 1.81 -11.69 -13.05
CA PRO A 137 0.93 -12.51 -13.90
C PRO A 137 0.27 -11.71 -15.02
N PHE A 138 0.68 -10.46 -15.24
CA PHE A 138 0.18 -9.62 -16.31
C PHE A 138 1.22 -9.55 -17.42
N GLU A 139 0.78 -9.85 -18.64
CA GLU A 139 1.64 -9.70 -19.81
C GLU A 139 2.04 -8.24 -20.00
N LYS A 140 3.31 -8.05 -20.36
CA LYS A 140 3.82 -6.73 -20.70
C LYS A 140 3.33 -6.35 -22.09
N ASP A 141 2.36 -5.45 -22.15
CA ASP A 141 2.02 -4.75 -23.39
C ASP A 141 3.15 -3.77 -23.72
N LYS A 142 3.71 -3.84 -24.93
CA LYS A 142 4.78 -2.95 -25.38
C LYS A 142 4.27 -1.59 -25.87
N LYS A 143 2.96 -1.44 -26.05
CA LYS A 143 2.31 -0.23 -26.59
C LYS A 143 1.88 0.76 -25.51
N ILE A 144 1.87 0.33 -24.25
CA ILE A 144 1.58 1.12 -23.05
C ILE A 144 2.88 1.28 -22.26
#